data_AF-A0A954GR79-F1
#
_entry.id   AF-A0A954GR79-F1
#
_cell.length_a   1.000
_cell.length_b   1.000
_cell.length_c   1.000
_cell.angle_alpha   90.00
_cell.angle_beta   90.00
_cell.angle_gamma   90.00
#
_symmetry.space_group_name_H-M   'P 1'
#
loop_
_entity.id
_entity.type
_entity.pdbx_description
1 polymer ?
#
loop_
_entity_poly.entity_id
_entity_poly.type
_entity_poly.pdbx_seq_one_letter_code
_entity_poly.pdbx_strand_id
1 'polypeptide(L)'
;MFSNPFPILQLGAQTASLEERVQRLEQALLVTLDSLQSVTELLERKFGHEALGSELLPLTSTSNADLEKILDDIGQLLKEGKSSVAARHIRDAFGCHWDRAHQLASEWNHYSREKKLRSLRLIGYIKRLEGS
;
A
#
# COMPACT_ATOMS: atom_id res chain seq x y z
N MET A 1 1.47 28.16 -29.37
CA MET A 1 1.32 26.69 -29.33
C MET A 1 1.86 26.21 -28.00
N PHE A 2 0.99 26.00 -27.00
CA PHE A 2 1.39 25.41 -25.73
C PHE A 2 1.08 23.92 -25.79
N SER A 3 2.13 23.11 -25.79
CA SER A 3 2.02 21.66 -25.61
C SER A 3 1.55 21.40 -24.18
N ASN A 4 0.36 20.81 -24.03
CA ASN A 4 -0.15 20.32 -22.75
C ASN A 4 0.82 19.27 -22.19
N PRO A 5 1.43 19.48 -20.99
CA PRO A 5 2.34 18.51 -20.39
C PRO A 5 1.61 17.47 -19.51
N PHE A 6 0.29 17.57 -19.41
CA PHE A 6 -0.53 16.63 -18.65
C PHE A 6 -1.36 15.81 -19.63
N PRO A 7 -1.25 14.46 -19.64
CA PRO A 7 -2.27 13.64 -20.28
C PRO A 7 -3.54 13.85 -19.47
N ILE A 8 -4.38 14.78 -19.93
CA ILE A 8 -5.77 14.88 -19.49
C ILE A 8 -6.33 13.48 -19.67
N LEU A 9 -6.78 12.90 -18.56
CA LEU A 9 -7.58 11.69 -18.49
C LEU A 9 -8.65 11.78 -19.58
N GLN A 10 -8.38 11.17 -20.74
CA GLN A 10 -9.38 10.93 -21.74
C GLN A 10 -10.32 9.90 -21.11
N LEU A 11 -11.33 10.40 -20.41
CA LEU A 11 -12.59 9.73 -20.12
C LEU A 11 -13.29 9.49 -21.46
N GLY A 12 -12.67 8.66 -22.30
CA GLY A 12 -13.31 8.06 -23.44
C GLY A 12 -14.38 7.13 -22.89
N ALA A 13 -15.62 7.60 -22.90
CA ALA A 13 -16.80 6.76 -22.83
C ALA A 13 -16.83 5.88 -24.10
N GLN A 14 -16.02 4.82 -24.14
CA GLN A 14 -16.05 3.79 -25.17
C GLN A 14 -15.83 2.43 -24.52
N THR A 15 -16.94 1.69 -24.34
CA THR A 15 -17.07 0.22 -24.23
C THR A 15 -16.06 -0.55 -23.38
N ALA A 16 -15.46 0.03 -22.34
CA ALA A 16 -14.70 -0.74 -21.37
C ALA A 16 -15.67 -1.55 -20.50
N SER A 17 -15.42 -2.85 -20.35
CA SER A 17 -16.22 -3.68 -19.45
C SER A 17 -16.16 -3.12 -18.02
N LEU A 18 -17.15 -3.46 -17.18
CA LEU A 18 -17.12 -3.03 -15.78
C LEU A 18 -15.81 -3.44 -15.10
N GLU A 19 -15.34 -4.65 -15.40
CA GLU A 19 -14.08 -5.22 -14.90
C GLU A 19 -12.86 -4.38 -15.31
N GLU A 20 -12.75 -3.99 -16.58
CA GLU A 20 -11.65 -3.14 -17.06
C GLU A 20 -11.66 -1.75 -16.41
N ARG A 21 -12.86 -1.19 -16.18
CA ARG A 21 -13.01 0.10 -15.51
C ARG A 21 -12.59 0.02 -14.05
N VAL A 22 -13.01 -1.03 -13.35
CA VAL A 22 -12.61 -1.30 -11.95
C VAL A 22 -11.09 -1.48 -11.87
N GLN A 23 -10.51 -2.28 -12.75
CA GLN A 23 -9.06 -2.51 -12.77
C GLN A 23 -8.27 -1.22 -13.02
N ARG A 24 -8.73 -0.34 -13.93
CA ARG A 24 -8.11 0.98 -14.15
C ARG A 24 -8.21 1.89 -12.93
N LEU A 25 -9.35 1.87 -12.22
CA LEU A 25 -9.54 2.64 -11.00
C LEU A 25 -8.64 2.12 -9.88
N GLU A 26 -8.54 0.81 -9.70
CA GLU A 26 -7.63 0.18 -8.74
C GLU A 26 -6.18 0.58 -9.03
N GLN A 27 -5.76 0.52 -10.30
CA GLN A 27 -4.41 0.92 -10.69
C GLN A 27 -4.15 2.41 -10.45
N ALA A 28 -5.11 3.28 -10.79
CA ALA A 28 -4.99 4.72 -10.55
C ALA A 28 -4.92 5.04 -9.04
N LEU A 29 -5.71 4.34 -8.22
CA LEU A 29 -5.70 4.47 -6.77
C LEU A 29 -4.34 4.02 -6.20
N LEU A 30 -3.81 2.88 -6.63
CA LEU A 30 -2.50 2.39 -6.20
C LEU A 30 -1.38 3.39 -6.51
N VAL A 31 -1.38 3.96 -7.72
CA VAL A 31 -0.38 4.97 -8.13
C VAL A 31 -0.51 6.24 -7.29
N THR A 32 -1.74 6.67 -7.00
CA THR A 32 -2.01 7.87 -6.20
C THR A 32 -1.56 7.69 -4.75
N LEU A 33 -1.84 6.53 -4.15
CA LEU A 33 -1.44 6.20 -2.79
C LEU A 33 0.09 6.08 -2.65
N ASP A 34 0.76 5.45 -3.60
CA ASP A 34 2.23 5.36 -3.62
C ASP A 34 2.89 6.74 -3.82
N SER A 35 2.28 7.59 -4.67
CA SER A 35 2.72 8.97 -4.86
C SER A 35 2.55 9.80 -3.59
N LEU A 36 1.41 9.68 -2.90
CA LEU A 36 1.14 10.37 -1.64
C LEU A 36 2.18 9.98 -0.58
N GLN A 37 2.43 8.68 -0.41
CA GLN A 37 3.44 8.20 0.52
C GLN A 37 4.84 8.73 0.17
N SER A 38 5.23 8.66 -1.11
CA SER A 38 6.54 9.14 -1.57
C SER A 38 6.74 10.64 -1.37
N VAL A 39 5.71 11.45 -1.63
CA VAL A 39 5.74 12.90 -1.38
C VAL A 39 5.85 13.18 0.12
N THR A 40 5.11 12.43 0.95
CA THR A 40 5.15 12.60 2.40
C THR A 40 6.52 12.23 2.98
N GLU A 41 7.13 11.13 2.52
CA GLU A 41 8.50 10.73 2.87
C GLU A 41 9.53 11.80 2.44
N LEU A 42 9.35 12.41 1.27
CA LEU A 42 10.23 13.48 0.79
C LEU A 42 10.12 14.74 1.65
N LEU A 43 8.90 15.12 2.01
CA LEU A 43 8.64 16.27 2.88
C LEU A 43 9.24 16.06 4.27
N GLU A 44 9.05 14.88 4.87
CA GLU A 44 9.68 14.52 6.15
C GLU A 44 11.21 14.64 6.08
N ARG A 45 11.83 14.09 5.02
CA ARG A 45 13.29 14.14 4.85
C ARG A 45 13.83 15.55 4.65
N LYS A 46 13.08 16.43 3.97
CA LYS A 46 13.53 17.79 3.64
C LYS A 46 13.29 18.79 4.76
N PHE A 47 12.18 18.65 5.49
CA PHE A 47 11.68 19.67 6.42
C PHE A 47 11.53 19.17 7.86
N GLY A 48 11.81 17.89 8.12
CA GLY A 48 11.62 17.28 9.43
C GLY A 48 10.20 16.77 9.63
N HIS A 49 10.02 15.97 10.69
CA HIS A 49 8.73 15.35 11.03
C HIS A 49 7.71 16.41 11.47
N GLU A 50 8.14 17.48 12.14
CA GLU A 50 7.27 18.58 12.58
C GLU A 50 6.64 19.40 11.44
N ALA A 51 7.16 19.30 10.22
CA ALA A 51 6.61 20.01 9.07
C ALA A 51 5.37 19.32 8.47
N LEU A 52 5.07 18.10 8.89
CA LEU A 52 3.91 17.35 8.44
C LEU A 52 2.71 17.61 9.35
N GLY A 53 1.54 17.81 8.73
CA GLY A 53 0.28 17.78 9.48
C GLY A 53 0.09 16.44 10.18
N SER A 54 -0.56 16.46 11.35
CA SER A 54 -0.82 15.27 12.17
C SER A 54 -1.49 14.12 11.41
N GLU A 55 -2.28 14.45 10.39
CA GLU A 55 -2.96 13.52 9.49
C GLU A 55 -1.98 12.69 8.65
N LEU A 56 -0.83 13.25 8.25
CA LEU A 56 0.12 12.59 7.34
C LEU A 56 1.22 11.82 8.07
N LEU A 57 1.41 12.04 9.37
CA LEU A 57 2.41 11.33 10.19
C LEU A 57 2.30 9.80 10.13
N PRO A 58 1.11 9.17 10.07
CA PRO A 58 1.00 7.71 9.97
C PRO A 58 1.53 7.13 8.66
N LEU A 59 1.71 7.96 7.61
CA LEU A 59 2.28 7.52 6.34
C LEU A 59 3.80 7.43 6.36
N THR A 60 4.46 7.99 7.38
CA THR A 60 5.92 8.12 7.44
C THR A 60 6.61 7.09 8.32
N SER A 61 7.94 7.09 8.28
CA SER A 61 8.78 5.96 8.71
C SER A 61 9.12 5.93 10.20
N THR A 62 8.71 6.92 10.98
CA THR A 62 9.32 7.25 12.28
C THR A 62 9.02 6.24 13.39
N SER A 63 8.01 5.37 13.25
CA SER A 63 7.76 4.24 14.15
C SER A 63 7.17 3.04 13.41
N ASN A 64 8.03 2.15 12.88
CA ASN A 64 7.58 0.91 12.21
C ASN A 64 7.72 -0.33 13.08
N ALA A 65 8.08 -0.23 14.36
CA ALA A 65 8.41 -1.41 15.17
C ALA A 65 7.29 -2.47 15.14
N ASP A 66 6.03 -2.04 15.24
CA ASP A 66 4.87 -2.93 15.16
C ASP A 66 4.68 -3.52 13.75
N LEU A 67 4.89 -2.73 12.70
CA LEU A 67 4.77 -3.19 11.31
C LEU A 67 5.91 -4.15 10.93
N GLU A 68 7.13 -3.87 11.39
CA GLU A 68 8.31 -4.72 11.25
C GLU A 68 8.05 -6.08 11.89
N LYS A 69 7.51 -6.09 13.11
CA LYS A 69 7.14 -7.31 13.83
C LYS A 69 6.11 -8.12 13.05
N ILE A 70 5.08 -7.49 12.49
CA ILE A 70 4.08 -8.17 11.65
C ILE A 70 4.77 -8.86 10.45
N LEU A 71 5.70 -8.17 9.77
CA LEU A 71 6.43 -8.74 8.63
C LEU A 71 7.33 -9.90 9.04
N ASP A 72 7.98 -9.80 10.19
CA ASP A 72 8.87 -10.84 10.72
C ASP A 72 8.09 -12.08 11.14
N ASP A 73 6.94 -11.91 11.81
CA ASP A 73 6.04 -13.00 12.18
C ASP A 73 5.54 -13.75 10.92
N ILE A 74 5.09 -13.03 9.90
CA ILE A 74 4.66 -13.62 8.62
C ILE A 74 5.84 -14.36 7.96
N GLY A 75 7.01 -13.72 7.90
CA GLY A 75 8.21 -14.31 7.30
C GLY A 75 8.65 -15.59 8.01
N GLN A 76 8.55 -15.62 9.34
CA GLN A 76 8.88 -16.79 10.14
C GLN A 76 7.89 -17.93 9.91
N LEU A 77 6.58 -17.65 9.90
CA LEU A 77 5.54 -18.64 9.61
C LEU A 77 5.74 -19.30 8.24
N LEU A 78 6.11 -18.51 7.22
CA LEU A 78 6.40 -19.03 5.89
C LEU A 78 7.64 -19.92 5.85
N LYS A 79 8.72 -19.54 6.58
CA LYS A 79 9.92 -20.37 6.71
C LYS A 79 9.65 -21.71 7.41
N GLU A 80 8.72 -21.71 8.37
CA GLU A 80 8.28 -22.91 9.09
C GLU A 80 7.30 -23.78 8.27
N GLY A 81 6.97 -23.40 7.04
CA GLY A 81 6.00 -24.12 6.20
C GLY A 81 4.55 -23.96 6.63
N LYS A 82 4.24 -23.03 7.55
CA LYS A 82 2.89 -22.76 8.05
C LYS A 82 2.12 -21.80 7.13
N SER A 83 2.06 -22.12 5.84
CA SER A 83 1.53 -21.23 4.80
C SER A 83 0.07 -20.80 5.01
N SER A 84 -0.77 -21.66 5.59
CA SER A 84 -2.17 -21.32 5.91
C SER A 84 -2.29 -20.29 7.02
N VAL A 85 -1.45 -20.39 8.05
CA VAL A 85 -1.39 -19.43 9.17
C VAL A 85 -0.79 -18.11 8.69
N ALA A 86 0.28 -18.17 7.88
CA ALA A 86 0.86 -16.98 7.27
C ALA A 86 -0.15 -16.24 6.38
N ALA A 87 -0.92 -16.95 5.54
CA ALA A 87 -1.97 -16.35 4.72
C ALA A 87 -3.05 -15.66 5.59
N ARG A 88 -3.43 -16.25 6.74
CA ARG A 88 -4.33 -15.59 7.69
C ARG A 88 -3.74 -14.28 8.22
N HIS A 89 -2.48 -14.31 8.67
CA HIS A 89 -1.80 -13.11 9.17
C HIS A 89 -1.68 -12.03 8.09
N ILE A 90 -1.35 -12.41 6.85
CA ILE A 90 -1.33 -11.49 5.70
C ILE A 90 -2.71 -10.89 5.49
N ARG A 91 -3.76 -11.71 5.47
CA ARG A 91 -5.13 -11.24 5.26
C ARG A 91 -5.53 -10.20 6.31
N ASP A 92 -5.28 -10.50 7.58
CA ASP A 92 -5.69 -9.63 8.69
C ASP A 92 -4.87 -8.32 8.70
N ALA A 93 -3.56 -8.40 8.44
CA ALA A 93 -2.68 -7.24 8.37
C ALA A 93 -3.00 -6.35 7.15
N PHE A 94 -3.10 -6.95 5.96
CA PHE A 94 -3.29 -6.24 4.70
C PHE A 94 -4.77 -5.96 4.36
N GLY A 95 -5.72 -6.48 5.15
CA GLY A 95 -7.15 -6.25 4.93
C GLY A 95 -7.66 -6.75 3.56
N CYS A 96 -7.07 -7.81 3.02
CA CYS A 96 -7.38 -8.32 1.69
C CYS A 96 -8.24 -9.60 1.71
N HIS A 97 -8.71 -10.06 0.55
CA HIS A 97 -9.40 -11.34 0.43
C HIS A 97 -8.44 -12.54 0.52
N TRP A 98 -8.99 -13.73 0.81
CA TRP A 98 -8.21 -14.96 0.97
C TRP A 98 -7.33 -15.31 -0.22
N ASP A 99 -7.85 -15.23 -1.44
CA ASP A 99 -7.07 -15.55 -2.65
C ASP A 99 -5.85 -14.65 -2.79
N ARG A 100 -6.03 -13.35 -2.51
CA ARG A 100 -4.94 -12.38 -2.53
C ARG A 100 -3.94 -12.64 -1.40
N ALA A 101 -4.39 -13.02 -0.22
CA ALA A 101 -3.51 -13.34 0.90
C ALA A 101 -2.66 -14.58 0.61
N HIS A 102 -3.24 -15.62 -0.02
CA HIS A 102 -2.51 -16.79 -0.48
C HIS A 102 -1.50 -16.46 -1.59
N GLN A 103 -1.89 -15.62 -2.55
CA GLN A 103 -0.96 -15.15 -3.59
C GLN A 103 0.23 -14.38 -2.97
N LEU A 104 -0.04 -13.45 -2.06
CA LEU A 104 1.01 -12.70 -1.35
C LEU A 104 1.90 -13.62 -0.51
N ALA A 105 1.36 -14.68 0.08
CA ALA A 105 2.12 -15.69 0.80
C ALA A 105 3.09 -16.44 -0.15
N SER A 106 2.62 -16.86 -1.33
CA SER A 106 3.46 -17.54 -2.32
C SER A 106 4.53 -16.62 -2.92
N GLU A 107 4.19 -15.35 -3.11
CA GLU A 107 5.08 -14.35 -3.69
C GLU A 107 5.90 -13.60 -2.64
N TRP A 108 5.83 -13.99 -1.36
CA TRP A 108 6.33 -13.18 -0.24
C TRP A 108 7.79 -12.74 -0.43
N ASN A 109 8.64 -13.62 -0.93
CA ASN A 109 10.07 -13.32 -1.13
C ASN A 109 10.37 -12.47 -2.37
N HIS A 110 9.41 -12.26 -3.28
CA HIS A 110 9.56 -11.41 -4.46
C HIS A 110 9.40 -9.92 -4.15
N TYR A 111 8.74 -9.59 -3.03
CA TYR A 111 8.57 -8.20 -2.59
C TYR A 111 9.69 -7.80 -1.64
N SER A 112 10.29 -6.62 -1.88
CA SER A 112 11.25 -6.03 -0.95
C SER A 112 10.59 -5.72 0.40
N ARG A 113 11.37 -5.74 1.48
CA ARG A 113 10.89 -5.38 2.83
C ARG A 113 10.28 -3.98 2.85
N GLU A 114 10.92 -3.03 2.19
CA GLU A 114 10.43 -1.66 2.08
C GLU A 114 9.04 -1.60 1.43
N LYS A 115 8.83 -2.32 0.33
CA LYS A 115 7.53 -2.35 -0.35
C LYS A 115 6.43 -2.92 0.55
N LYS A 116 6.74 -3.96 1.33
CA LYS A 116 5.80 -4.54 2.31
C LYS A 116 5.46 -3.54 3.41
N LEU A 117 6.45 -2.84 3.96
CA LEU A 117 6.25 -1.82 4.99
C LEU A 117 5.40 -0.66 4.46
N ARG A 118 5.69 -0.17 3.24
CA ARG A 118 4.91 0.88 2.58
C ARG A 118 3.44 0.50 2.47
N SER A 119 3.15 -0.70 1.97
CA SER A 119 1.78 -1.22 1.89
C SER A 119 1.10 -1.29 3.26
N LEU A 120 1.78 -1.79 4.30
CA LEU A 120 1.21 -1.84 5.64
C LEU A 120 0.91 -0.46 6.23
N ARG A 121 1.77 0.54 5.99
CA ARG A 121 1.50 1.93 6.41
C ARG A 121 0.27 2.50 5.74
N LEU A 122 0.15 2.33 4.42
CA LEU A 122 -1.02 2.79 3.66
C LEU A 122 -2.30 2.15 4.17
N ILE A 123 -2.29 0.85 4.44
CA ILE A 123 -3.45 0.12 4.96
C ILE A 123 -3.80 0.58 6.37
N GLY A 124 -2.79 0.78 7.23
CA GLY A 124 -2.97 1.35 8.56
C GLY A 124 -3.55 2.76 8.53
N TYR A 125 -3.12 3.60 7.58
CA TYR A 125 -3.65 4.93 7.36
C TYR A 125 -5.11 4.91 6.93
N ILE A 126 -5.46 4.11 5.92
CA ILE A 126 -6.85 3.96 5.44
C ILE A 126 -7.77 3.47 6.56
N LYS A 127 -7.36 2.45 7.32
CA LYS A 127 -8.15 1.94 8.46
C LYS A 127 -8.41 3.00 9.53
N ARG A 128 -7.50 3.97 9.72
CA ARG A 128 -7.71 5.10 10.64
C ARG A 128 -8.73 6.09 10.10
N LEU A 129 -8.69 6.39 8.79
CA LEU A 129 -9.65 7.27 8.14
C LEU A 129 -11.07 6.70 8.12
N GLU A 130 -11.22 5.37 8.01
CA GLU A 130 -12.53 4.71 8.06
C GLU A 130 -13.14 4.67 9.48
N GLY A 131 -12.31 4.81 10.51
CA GLY A 131 -12.72 4.78 11.93
C GLY A 131 -12.96 6.15 12.55
N SER A 132 -12.75 7.24 11.80
CA SER A 132 -12.97 8.64 12.21
C SER A 132 -14.23 9.22 11.60
#